data_AF-A0A8W7PD20-F1
#
_entry.id   AF-A0A8W7PD20-F1
#
_cell.length_a   1.000
_cell.length_b   1.000
_cell.length_c   1.000
_cell.angle_alpha   90.00
_cell.angle_beta   90.00
_cell.angle_gamma   90.00
#
_symmetry.space_group_name_H-M   'P 1'
#
loop_
_entity.id
_entity.type
_entity.pdbx_description
1 polymer ?
#
loop_
_entity_poly.entity_id
_entity_poly.type
_entity_poly.pdbx_seq_one_letter_code
_entity_poly.pdbx_strand_id
1 'polypeptide(L)'
;MLQRLRGTGSRFRCTGGQQQRAGVAGDSRGAKPFAEMPGPRRIPLLGMLNDVMQLGKPAELHLRISKYHEQYGDLVRLQIGTQNAVFVRDPSLMRKTFQLEGAYPRHPLPESWTYFNKKHDYQRGLFFMDGKEWLQSRQIFNKPMLKDFHWMEEPIRGTCEATVGHMQQTCDSAAAFEGIEAFLYQWSVEVVLSVMLGSAFTECQQSAEFRRLVQQFSAVVYDIFRCSSELMNIPPAIADRLNVQPWQQFEKVVPETIRLATAIIEFGIANAQTRDGLLDLMMQKLDKPLMMRIFIDFIIAAGDTTAFATVWALYLLASNANLQQSVRQDVLDSNTLECGAVKGVVRETLRLYPIAPFIGRFVEHESVFGAYALPKDILTKFELTLAEADQQDAIKPILKMITVPSAPVKLCLKPCSAQPERQAVAQMQD
;
A
#
# COMPACT_ATOMS: atom_id res chain seq x y z
N MET A 1 46.29 -49.10 4.19
CA MET A 1 47.32 -48.36 3.43
C MET A 1 46.64 -47.09 2.90
N LEU A 2 46.77 -45.88 3.42
CA LEU A 2 47.67 -45.25 4.39
C LEU A 2 46.96 -44.02 5.02
N GLN A 3 47.14 -43.88 6.34
CA GLN A 3 47.33 -42.67 7.18
C GLN A 3 46.38 -41.46 7.05
N ARG A 4 45.61 -41.08 8.09
CA ARG A 4 46.00 -40.39 9.35
C ARG A 4 46.76 -39.08 9.13
N LEU A 5 46.12 -37.96 9.47
CA LEU A 5 46.72 -36.92 10.32
C LEU A 5 45.66 -36.36 11.29
N ARG A 6 46.05 -36.28 12.56
CA ARG A 6 45.32 -35.79 13.74
C ARG A 6 45.81 -34.39 14.13
N GLY A 7 44.96 -33.67 14.86
CA GLY A 7 45.32 -32.62 15.83
C GLY A 7 45.28 -31.21 15.23
N THR A 8 44.72 -30.18 15.86
CA THR A 8 44.43 -29.83 17.27
C THR A 8 43.17 -28.93 17.26
N GLY A 9 42.24 -28.89 18.21
CA GLY A 9 42.39 -28.81 19.66
C GLY A 9 42.25 -27.34 20.13
N SER A 10 41.04 -26.79 20.21
CA SER A 10 40.74 -25.61 21.03
C SER A 10 39.24 -25.47 21.30
N ARG A 11 38.84 -25.77 22.54
CA ARG A 11 37.53 -25.43 23.12
C ARG A 11 37.54 -23.95 23.46
N PHE A 12 36.59 -23.16 22.94
CA PHE A 12 36.28 -21.85 23.50
C PHE A 12 35.00 -21.91 24.34
N ARG A 13 35.18 -21.61 25.64
CA ARG A 13 34.15 -21.41 26.65
C ARG A 13 33.23 -20.25 26.25
N CYS A 14 31.92 -20.46 26.36
CA CYS A 14 30.96 -19.38 26.52
C CYS A 14 31.07 -18.84 27.96
N THR A 15 31.56 -17.61 28.11
CA THR A 15 31.34 -16.77 29.29
C THR A 15 30.63 -15.52 28.84
N GLY A 16 29.53 -15.20 29.51
CA GLY A 16 28.63 -14.12 29.15
C GLY A 16 29.26 -12.73 29.22
N GLY A 17 28.74 -11.86 28.35
CA GLY A 17 28.90 -10.41 28.44
C GLY A 17 27.66 -9.78 27.81
N GLN A 18 26.83 -9.14 28.62
CA GLN A 18 25.81 -8.20 28.17
C GLN A 18 26.53 -7.07 27.42
N GLN A 19 26.50 -7.09 26.08
CA GLN A 19 26.80 -5.92 25.28
C GLN A 19 25.49 -5.21 24.95
N GLN A 20 25.26 -4.10 25.65
CA GLN A 20 24.38 -3.03 25.20
C GLN A 20 24.74 -2.70 23.75
N ARG A 21 23.79 -2.87 22.82
CA ARG A 21 23.91 -2.40 21.44
C ARG A 21 23.87 -0.87 21.46
N ALA A 22 25.04 -0.25 21.55
CA ALA A 22 25.23 1.13 21.15
C ALA A 22 25.00 1.22 19.63
N GLY A 23 24.08 2.09 19.21
CA GLY A 23 23.87 2.39 17.80
C GLY A 23 25.16 2.91 17.18
N VAL A 24 25.53 2.37 16.03
CA VAL A 24 26.65 2.86 15.24
C VAL A 24 26.23 4.21 14.66
N ALA A 25 26.56 5.30 15.38
CA ALA A 25 26.59 6.63 14.80
C ALA A 25 27.65 6.63 13.70
N GLY A 26 27.22 6.71 12.44
CA GLY A 26 28.16 6.88 11.33
C GLY A 26 28.93 8.18 11.52
N ASP A 27 30.26 8.13 11.35
CA ASP A 27 31.14 9.30 11.43
C ASP A 27 30.63 10.38 10.46
N SER A 28 30.12 11.49 10.99
CA SER A 28 29.57 12.60 10.22
C SER A 28 30.65 13.52 9.65
N ARG A 29 31.93 13.24 9.91
CA ARG A 29 33.08 13.96 9.37
C ARG A 29 33.14 13.80 7.85
N GLY A 30 32.57 14.77 7.13
CA GLY A 30 32.58 14.84 5.66
C GLY A 30 31.21 14.83 4.99
N ALA A 31 30.11 14.65 5.73
CA ALA A 31 28.77 14.77 5.18
C ALA A 31 28.40 16.25 4.95
N LYS A 32 27.81 16.55 3.79
CA LYS A 32 27.32 17.89 3.47
C LYS A 32 26.14 18.25 4.39
N PRO A 33 25.98 19.52 4.80
CA PRO A 33 24.80 19.97 5.56
C PRO A 33 23.47 19.62 4.89
N PHE A 34 22.44 19.35 5.69
CA PHE A 34 21.07 19.09 5.19
C PHE A 34 20.55 20.18 4.26
N ALA A 35 20.87 21.44 4.54
CA ALA A 35 20.45 22.58 3.75
C ALA A 35 21.00 22.55 2.30
N GLU A 36 22.13 21.87 2.07
CA GLU A 36 22.75 21.70 0.76
C GLU A 36 22.14 20.53 -0.05
N MET A 37 21.24 19.75 0.54
CA MET A 37 20.50 18.73 -0.20
C MET A 37 19.68 19.41 -1.31
N PRO A 38 19.75 18.91 -2.56
CA PRO A 38 19.21 19.61 -3.71
C PRO A 38 17.68 19.58 -3.68
N GLY A 39 17.06 20.55 -4.33
CA GLY A 39 15.61 20.73 -4.37
C GLY A 39 15.24 22.15 -4.77
N PRO A 40 13.97 22.42 -5.10
CA PRO A 40 13.54 23.74 -5.50
C PRO A 40 13.72 24.74 -4.34
N ARG A 41 14.18 25.94 -4.68
CA ARG A 41 14.38 27.00 -3.70
C ARG A 41 13.04 27.47 -3.14
N ARG A 42 12.97 27.58 -1.83
CA ARG A 42 11.86 28.24 -1.15
C ARG A 42 12.02 29.75 -1.30
N ILE A 43 11.00 30.42 -1.83
CA ILE A 43 10.97 31.88 -1.92
C ILE A 43 10.59 32.42 -0.52
N PRO A 44 11.44 33.25 0.11
CA PRO A 44 11.12 33.83 1.42
C PRO A 44 9.80 34.61 1.38
N LEU A 45 9.10 34.67 2.52
CA LEU A 45 7.86 35.45 2.73
C LEU A 45 6.60 34.96 1.99
N LEU A 46 6.70 34.08 0.99
CA LEU A 46 5.52 33.50 0.32
C LEU A 46 4.79 32.44 1.15
N GLY A 47 5.40 31.94 2.23
CA GLY A 47 4.77 31.00 3.17
C GLY A 47 4.10 29.83 2.46
N MET A 48 2.80 29.64 2.71
CA MET A 48 1.98 28.58 2.12
C MET A 48 1.87 28.66 0.59
N LEU A 49 1.90 29.87 0.00
CA LEU A 49 1.80 30.02 -1.45
C LEU A 49 2.99 29.36 -2.15
N ASN A 50 4.17 29.40 -1.53
CA ASN A 50 5.33 28.68 -2.03
C ASN A 50 5.09 27.16 -2.02
N ASP A 51 4.46 26.63 -0.97
CA ASP A 51 4.22 25.20 -0.83
C ASP A 51 3.22 24.72 -1.91
N VAL A 52 2.15 25.48 -2.16
CA VAL A 52 1.20 25.21 -3.27
C VAL A 52 1.91 25.26 -4.63
N MET A 53 2.77 26.26 -4.86
CA MET A 53 3.53 26.36 -6.11
C MET A 53 4.49 25.17 -6.30
N GLN A 54 5.16 24.73 -5.23
CA GLN A 54 6.13 23.63 -5.29
C GLN A 54 5.46 22.26 -5.42
N LEU A 55 4.34 22.03 -4.74
CA LEU A 55 3.61 20.75 -4.75
C LEU A 55 2.68 20.63 -5.96
N GLY A 56 2.12 21.73 -6.45
CA GLY A 56 1.12 21.72 -7.51
C GLY A 56 -0.22 21.15 -7.04
N LYS A 57 -1.02 20.67 -7.99
CA LYS A 57 -2.31 20.03 -7.68
C LYS A 57 -2.07 18.66 -7.02
N PRO A 58 -2.84 18.26 -5.99
CA PRO A 58 -2.69 16.96 -5.34
C PRO A 58 -2.69 15.77 -6.32
N ALA A 59 -3.59 15.79 -7.31
CA ALA A 59 -3.68 14.75 -8.34
C ALA A 59 -2.43 14.63 -9.22
N GLU A 60 -1.65 15.70 -9.38
CA GLU A 60 -0.45 15.75 -10.23
C GLU A 60 0.85 15.71 -9.41
N LEU A 61 0.77 15.53 -8.09
CA LEU A 61 1.93 15.60 -7.19
C LEU A 61 3.01 14.58 -7.57
N HIS A 62 2.62 13.35 -7.92
CA HIS A 62 3.56 12.31 -8.36
C HIS A 62 4.37 12.77 -9.59
N LEU A 63 3.71 13.30 -10.63
CA LEU A 63 4.39 13.84 -11.81
C LEU A 63 5.33 15.02 -11.47
N ARG A 64 4.91 15.88 -10.53
CA ARG A 64 5.73 17.01 -10.08
C ARG A 64 7.00 16.53 -9.40
N ILE A 65 6.90 15.53 -8.51
CA ILE A 65 8.06 14.97 -7.80
C ILE A 65 8.98 14.24 -8.78
N SER A 66 8.45 13.48 -9.74
CA SER A 66 9.27 12.81 -10.76
C SER A 66 10.11 13.83 -11.55
N LYS A 67 9.53 14.97 -11.96
CA LYS A 67 10.27 16.07 -12.60
C LYS A 67 11.36 16.66 -11.71
N TYR A 68 11.13 16.75 -10.40
CA TYR A 68 12.20 17.15 -9.48
C TYR A 68 13.31 16.12 -9.41
N HIS A 69 13.01 14.83 -9.43
CA HIS A 69 14.03 13.80 -9.46
C HIS A 69 14.83 13.78 -10.77
N GLU A 70 14.21 14.11 -11.91
CA GLU A 70 14.91 14.35 -13.17
C GLU A 70 15.88 15.54 -13.08
N GLN A 71 15.49 16.61 -12.38
CA GLN A 71 16.28 17.83 -12.27
C GLN A 71 17.38 17.77 -11.20
N TYR A 72 17.10 17.18 -10.04
CA TYR A 72 17.93 17.27 -8.83
C TYR A 72 18.58 15.93 -8.44
N GLY A 73 18.21 14.83 -9.11
CA GLY A 73 18.73 13.49 -8.83
C GLY A 73 17.90 12.73 -7.79
N ASP A 74 18.48 11.69 -7.18
CA ASP A 74 17.72 10.71 -6.38
C ASP A 74 17.28 11.19 -4.98
N LEU A 75 17.73 12.37 -4.56
CA LEU A 75 17.33 13.02 -3.32
C LEU A 75 16.81 14.41 -3.62
N VAL A 76 15.58 14.71 -3.19
CA VAL A 76 14.98 16.03 -3.35
C VAL A 76 14.45 16.53 -2.02
N ARG A 77 15.01 17.62 -1.52
CA ARG A 77 14.55 18.30 -0.32
C ARG A 77 13.44 19.28 -0.65
N LEU A 78 12.34 19.18 0.10
CA LEU A 78 11.22 20.13 0.08
C LEU A 78 10.88 20.54 1.51
N GLN A 79 10.41 21.77 1.69
CA GLN A 79 9.81 22.20 2.95
C GLN A 79 8.32 22.42 2.71
N ILE A 80 7.48 21.67 3.42
CA ILE A 80 6.02 21.70 3.31
C ILE A 80 5.48 22.22 4.64
N GLY A 81 4.92 23.43 4.65
CA GLY A 81 4.59 24.14 5.87
C GLY A 81 5.82 24.36 6.74
N THR A 82 5.81 23.77 7.93
CA THR A 82 6.93 23.74 8.87
C THR A 82 7.77 22.46 8.76
N GLN A 83 7.27 21.43 8.08
CA GLN A 83 7.91 20.13 7.99
C GLN A 83 8.94 20.10 6.85
N ASN A 84 10.14 19.61 7.15
CA ASN A 84 11.11 19.28 6.12
C ASN A 84 10.87 17.86 5.62
N ALA A 85 10.77 17.70 4.31
CA ALA A 85 10.61 16.44 3.63
C ALA A 85 11.78 16.17 2.66
N VAL A 86 12.17 14.91 2.56
CA VAL A 86 13.15 14.42 1.58
C VAL A 86 12.47 13.35 0.74
N PHE A 87 12.31 13.62 -0.55
CA PHE A 87 11.86 12.63 -1.52
C PHE A 87 13.05 11.81 -1.96
N VAL A 88 12.89 10.49 -1.97
CA VAL A 88 13.95 9.50 -2.17
C VAL A 88 13.53 8.58 -3.30
N ARG A 89 14.38 8.48 -4.32
CA ARG A 89 14.22 7.55 -5.44
C ARG A 89 15.21 6.37 -5.38
N ASP A 90 16.34 6.54 -4.68
CA ASP A 90 17.35 5.48 -4.54
C ASP A 90 16.91 4.36 -3.55
N PRO A 91 16.85 3.09 -3.99
CA PRO A 91 16.42 1.97 -3.15
C PRO A 91 17.30 1.71 -1.92
N SER A 92 18.60 2.00 -1.99
CA SER A 92 19.52 1.78 -0.87
C SER A 92 19.26 2.78 0.25
N LEU A 93 18.91 4.02 -0.11
CA LEU A 93 18.51 5.08 0.80
C LEU A 93 17.11 4.85 1.36
N MET A 94 16.17 4.34 0.56
CA MET A 94 14.87 3.88 1.08
C MET A 94 15.07 2.82 2.17
N ARG A 95 15.90 1.79 1.90
CA ARG A 95 16.25 0.78 2.91
C ARG A 95 16.86 1.40 4.16
N LYS A 96 17.75 2.39 3.99
CA LYS A 96 18.39 3.08 5.10
C LYS A 96 17.36 3.79 5.97
N THR A 97 16.33 4.41 5.40
CA THR A 97 15.25 5.00 6.19
C THR A 97 14.59 3.98 7.13
N PHE A 98 14.28 2.78 6.66
CA PHE A 98 13.69 1.73 7.51
C PHE A 98 14.64 1.24 8.61
N GLN A 99 15.95 1.50 8.51
CA GLN A 99 16.89 1.24 9.60
C GLN A 99 16.92 2.39 10.62
N LEU A 100 16.38 3.56 10.25
CA LEU A 100 16.37 4.78 11.05
C LEU A 100 14.99 5.12 11.65
N GLU A 101 13.94 4.35 11.35
CA GLU A 101 12.56 4.61 11.84
C GLU A 101 12.33 4.20 13.30
N GLY A 102 13.30 3.52 13.93
CA GLY A 102 13.30 3.14 15.33
C GLY A 102 12.30 2.04 15.70
N ALA A 103 11.99 1.92 16.99
CA ALA A 103 11.13 0.85 17.51
C ALA A 103 9.62 1.10 17.30
N TYR A 104 9.26 2.37 17.09
CA TYR A 104 7.89 2.83 16.88
C TYR A 104 7.84 3.70 15.61
N PRO A 105 7.84 3.07 14.42
CA PRO A 105 7.89 3.80 13.16
C PRO A 105 6.74 4.80 13.04
N ARG A 106 7.08 6.06 12.76
CA ARG A 106 6.10 7.13 12.50
C ARG A 106 6.01 7.42 11.02
N HIS A 107 4.78 7.67 10.56
CA HIS A 107 4.48 8.00 9.17
C HIS A 107 3.61 9.27 9.12
N PRO A 108 3.57 9.98 7.99
CA PRO A 108 2.74 11.17 7.88
C PRO A 108 1.27 10.79 7.85
N LEU A 109 0.47 11.45 8.68
CA LEU A 109 -0.99 11.39 8.63
C LEU A 109 -1.52 12.59 7.84
N PRO A 110 -2.64 12.46 7.12
CA PRO A 110 -3.28 13.63 6.52
C PRO A 110 -3.72 14.63 7.59
N GLU A 111 -3.35 15.90 7.42
CA GLU A 111 -3.63 16.95 8.43
C GLU A 111 -5.13 17.19 8.65
N SER A 112 -5.95 17.07 7.60
CA SER A 112 -7.41 17.18 7.67
C SER A 112 -8.01 16.16 8.64
N TRP A 113 -7.54 14.91 8.57
CA TRP A 113 -7.95 13.85 9.46
C TRP A 113 -7.50 14.05 10.90
N THR A 114 -6.22 14.39 11.12
CA THR A 114 -5.72 14.60 12.49
C THR A 114 -6.41 15.77 13.18
N TYR A 115 -6.66 16.86 12.45
CA TYR A 115 -7.41 18.00 12.95
C TYR A 115 -8.87 17.64 13.23
N PHE A 116 -9.56 16.98 12.30
CA PHE A 116 -10.96 16.55 12.49
C PHE A 116 -11.10 15.62 13.70
N ASN A 117 -10.23 14.61 13.81
CA ASN A 117 -10.26 13.66 14.91
C ASN A 117 -10.08 14.37 16.26
N LYS A 118 -9.17 15.34 16.35
CA LYS A 118 -8.97 16.13 17.57
C LYS A 118 -10.16 17.04 17.88
N LYS A 119 -10.77 17.67 16.87
CA LYS A 119 -11.92 18.57 17.03
C LYS A 119 -13.15 17.84 17.56
N HIS A 120 -13.38 16.62 17.08
CA HIS A 120 -14.59 15.83 17.36
C HIS A 120 -14.34 14.65 18.30
N ASP A 121 -13.16 14.57 18.92
CA ASP A 121 -12.74 13.51 19.85
C ASP A 121 -12.85 12.09 19.29
N TYR A 122 -12.51 11.91 18.00
CA TYR A 122 -12.43 10.58 17.40
C TYR A 122 -11.10 9.90 17.74
N GLN A 123 -11.21 8.72 18.34
CA GLN A 123 -10.12 7.76 18.46
C GLN A 123 -10.14 6.80 17.27
N ARG A 124 -8.99 6.55 16.66
CA ARG A 124 -8.88 5.80 15.39
C ARG A 124 -7.96 4.58 15.50
N GLY A 125 -8.03 3.73 14.48
CA GLY A 125 -7.36 2.45 14.38
C GLY A 125 -5.85 2.55 14.12
N LEU A 126 -5.25 1.40 13.76
CA LEU A 126 -3.79 1.21 13.70
C LEU A 126 -3.04 2.26 12.87
N PHE A 127 -3.66 2.81 11.83
CA PHE A 127 -3.04 3.84 10.99
C PHE A 127 -2.79 5.14 11.77
N PHE A 128 -3.68 5.51 12.70
CA PHE A 128 -3.59 6.76 13.45
C PHE A 128 -2.93 6.62 14.82
N MET A 129 -2.53 5.41 15.21
CA MET A 129 -1.85 5.15 16.49
C MET A 129 -0.35 5.38 16.37
N ASP A 130 0.27 5.79 17.47
CA ASP A 130 1.72 5.94 17.60
C ASP A 130 2.27 5.19 18.82
N GLY A 131 3.60 5.02 18.86
CA GLY A 131 4.30 4.57 20.05
C GLY A 131 3.90 3.17 20.54
N LYS A 132 3.80 3.03 21.87
CA LYS A 132 3.50 1.75 22.52
C LYS A 132 2.11 1.21 22.20
N GLU A 133 1.11 2.10 22.14
CA GLU A 133 -0.27 1.75 21.81
C GLU A 133 -0.35 1.11 20.41
N TRP A 134 0.30 1.74 19.43
CA TRP A 134 0.45 1.18 18.10
C TRP A 134 1.12 -0.19 18.14
N LEU A 135 2.28 -0.33 18.81
CA LEU A 135 3.04 -1.58 18.80
C LEU A 135 2.25 -2.73 19.41
N GLN A 136 1.60 -2.49 20.56
CA GLN A 136 0.78 -3.48 21.25
C GLN A 136 -0.37 -3.95 20.36
N SER A 137 -1.12 -3.01 19.79
CA SER A 137 -2.24 -3.32 18.90
C SER A 137 -1.73 -4.04 17.63
N ARG A 138 -0.69 -3.52 16.99
CA ARG A 138 -0.12 -4.08 15.75
C ARG A 138 0.36 -5.51 15.92
N GLN A 139 0.98 -5.84 17.06
CA GLN A 139 1.44 -7.20 17.34
C GLN A 139 0.30 -8.22 17.40
N ILE A 140 -0.87 -7.82 17.89
CA ILE A 140 -2.06 -8.69 17.99
C ILE A 140 -2.54 -9.10 16.58
N PHE A 141 -2.58 -8.15 15.64
CA PHE A 141 -3.03 -8.40 14.26
C PHE A 141 -1.96 -9.02 13.36
N ASN A 142 -0.67 -8.77 13.60
CA ASN A 142 0.42 -9.28 12.76
C ASN A 142 0.38 -10.81 12.58
N LYS A 143 0.08 -11.55 13.65
CA LYS A 143 0.05 -13.03 13.57
C LYS A 143 -1.07 -13.53 12.65
N PRO A 144 -2.36 -13.26 12.93
CA PRO A 144 -3.46 -13.76 12.08
C PRO A 144 -3.52 -13.15 10.69
N MET A 145 -3.06 -11.90 10.49
CA MET A 145 -3.22 -11.23 9.18
C MET A 145 -1.99 -11.35 8.27
N LEU A 146 -0.78 -11.48 8.82
CA LEU A 146 0.46 -11.38 8.02
C LEU A 146 1.38 -12.61 8.12
N LYS A 147 1.25 -13.44 9.15
CA LYS A 147 2.06 -14.66 9.32
C LYS A 147 1.26 -15.91 9.00
N ASP A 148 0.11 -16.04 9.64
CA ASP A 148 -0.76 -17.21 9.54
C ASP A 148 -1.98 -16.84 8.70
N PHE A 149 -1.79 -16.32 7.48
CA PHE A 149 -2.87 -15.68 6.70
C PHE A 149 -3.78 -16.65 5.92
N HIS A 150 -3.39 -17.93 5.78
CA HIS A 150 -4.08 -18.91 4.93
C HIS A 150 -5.55 -19.17 5.32
N TRP A 151 -5.96 -18.91 6.57
CA TRP A 151 -7.37 -19.03 6.97
C TRP A 151 -8.28 -18.03 6.24
N MET A 152 -7.72 -16.94 5.69
CA MET A 152 -8.46 -15.96 4.89
C MET A 152 -8.75 -16.46 3.47
N GLU A 153 -8.10 -17.53 3.00
CA GLU A 153 -8.23 -17.96 1.60
C GLU A 153 -9.65 -18.39 1.24
N GLU A 154 -10.29 -19.20 2.09
CA GLU A 154 -11.65 -19.67 1.83
C GLU A 154 -12.69 -18.53 1.77
N PRO A 155 -12.78 -17.60 2.75
CA PRO A 155 -13.73 -16.50 2.64
C PRO A 155 -13.44 -15.59 1.43
N ILE A 156 -12.16 -15.34 1.12
CA ILE A 156 -11.78 -14.57 -0.07
C ILE A 156 -12.21 -15.32 -1.35
N ARG A 157 -11.93 -16.62 -1.44
CA ARG A 157 -12.28 -17.47 -2.59
C ARG A 157 -13.78 -17.47 -2.83
N GLY A 158 -14.59 -17.76 -1.80
CA GLY A 158 -16.05 -17.80 -1.93
C GLY A 158 -16.63 -16.46 -2.36
N THR A 159 -16.08 -15.35 -1.86
CA THR A 159 -16.48 -14.00 -2.29
C THR A 159 -16.14 -13.77 -3.77
N CYS A 160 -14.91 -14.07 -4.18
CA CYS A 160 -14.47 -13.92 -5.58
C CYS A 160 -15.27 -14.81 -6.55
N GLU A 161 -15.57 -16.06 -6.20
CA GLU A 161 -16.38 -16.96 -7.02
C GLU A 161 -17.81 -16.44 -7.19
N ALA A 162 -18.43 -15.94 -6.11
CA ALA A 162 -19.75 -15.31 -6.18
C ALA A 162 -19.74 -14.06 -7.07
N THR A 163 -18.71 -13.21 -6.94
CA THR A 163 -18.52 -12.03 -7.79
C THR A 163 -18.36 -12.39 -9.26
N VAL A 164 -17.53 -13.38 -9.59
CA VAL A 164 -17.37 -13.87 -10.97
C VAL A 164 -18.69 -14.44 -11.51
N GLY A 165 -19.43 -15.21 -10.71
CA GLY A 165 -20.74 -15.73 -11.07
C GLY A 165 -21.73 -14.61 -11.38
N HIS A 166 -21.74 -13.53 -10.58
CA HIS A 166 -22.56 -12.35 -10.85
C HIS A 166 -22.14 -11.64 -12.15
N MET A 167 -20.83 -11.47 -12.40
CA MET A 167 -20.36 -10.91 -13.67
C MET A 167 -20.84 -11.72 -14.87
N GLN A 168 -20.77 -13.05 -14.81
CA GLN A 168 -21.23 -13.94 -15.89
C GLN A 168 -22.73 -13.81 -16.17
N GLN A 169 -23.55 -13.52 -15.15
CA GLN A 169 -24.99 -13.30 -15.29
C GLN A 169 -25.33 -11.92 -15.85
N THR A 170 -24.49 -10.93 -15.57
CA THR A 170 -24.70 -9.52 -15.96
C THR A 170 -24.06 -9.16 -17.30
N CYS A 171 -23.07 -9.92 -17.77
CA CYS A 171 -22.46 -9.70 -19.08
C CYS A 171 -23.49 -9.89 -20.21
N ASP A 172 -23.64 -8.85 -21.03
CA ASP A 172 -24.50 -8.88 -22.21
C ASP A 172 -23.98 -9.90 -23.26
N SER A 173 -24.77 -10.15 -24.31
CA SER A 173 -24.40 -11.02 -25.44
C SER A 173 -23.12 -10.60 -26.17
N ALA A 174 -22.65 -9.36 -25.97
CA ALA A 174 -21.39 -8.81 -26.47
C ALA A 174 -20.21 -8.94 -25.47
N ALA A 175 -20.43 -9.54 -24.29
CA ALA A 175 -19.47 -9.65 -23.19
C ALA A 175 -18.90 -8.31 -22.67
N ALA A 176 -19.65 -7.21 -22.82
CA ALA A 176 -19.32 -5.91 -22.24
C ALA A 176 -19.79 -5.83 -20.78
N PHE A 177 -19.00 -5.17 -19.92
CA PHE A 177 -19.33 -4.94 -18.51
C PHE A 177 -19.15 -3.45 -18.20
N GLU A 178 -20.25 -2.74 -17.98
CA GLU A 178 -20.21 -1.31 -17.63
C GLU A 178 -19.99 -1.12 -16.12
N GLY A 179 -19.30 -0.04 -15.73
CA GLY A 179 -19.15 0.32 -14.33
C GLY A 179 -18.21 -0.57 -13.51
N ILE A 180 -17.17 -1.14 -14.14
CA ILE A 180 -16.21 -2.06 -13.47
C ILE A 180 -15.56 -1.47 -12.22
N GLU A 181 -15.34 -0.14 -12.18
CA GLU A 181 -14.75 0.54 -11.01
C GLU A 181 -15.65 0.45 -9.78
N ALA A 182 -16.91 0.87 -9.90
CA ALA A 182 -17.89 0.81 -8.81
C ALA A 182 -18.15 -0.65 -8.39
N PHE A 183 -18.18 -1.56 -9.35
CA PHE A 183 -18.34 -2.99 -9.11
C PHE A 183 -17.18 -3.56 -8.28
N LEU A 184 -15.93 -3.31 -8.69
CA LEU A 184 -14.74 -3.76 -7.96
C LEU A 184 -14.58 -3.05 -6.62
N TYR A 185 -15.07 -1.82 -6.49
CA TYR A 185 -15.12 -1.10 -5.23
C TYR A 185 -15.96 -1.86 -4.19
N GLN A 186 -17.19 -2.21 -4.56
CA GLN A 186 -18.07 -2.98 -3.69
C GLN A 186 -17.48 -4.35 -3.37
N TRP A 187 -16.94 -5.06 -4.39
CA TRP A 187 -16.25 -6.34 -4.18
C TRP A 187 -15.11 -6.24 -3.16
N SER A 188 -14.29 -5.19 -3.23
CA SER A 188 -13.18 -5.00 -2.30
C SER A 188 -13.64 -4.87 -0.85
N VAL A 189 -14.73 -4.11 -0.62
CA VAL A 189 -15.36 -3.99 0.70
C VAL A 189 -15.90 -5.35 1.14
N GLU A 190 -16.61 -6.06 0.27
CA GLU A 190 -17.17 -7.38 0.55
C GLU A 190 -16.10 -8.43 0.91
N VAL A 191 -14.94 -8.41 0.25
CA VAL A 191 -13.80 -9.29 0.57
C VAL A 191 -13.29 -9.03 1.99
N VAL A 192 -13.17 -7.77 2.41
CA VAL A 192 -12.75 -7.47 3.79
C VAL A 192 -13.83 -7.85 4.80
N LEU A 193 -15.11 -7.67 4.46
CA LEU A 193 -16.22 -8.10 5.31
C LEU A 193 -16.29 -9.63 5.43
N SER A 194 -15.98 -10.38 4.37
CA SER A 194 -15.97 -11.84 4.42
C SER A 194 -14.83 -12.38 5.27
N VAL A 195 -13.65 -11.77 5.19
CA VAL A 195 -12.53 -12.08 6.11
C VAL A 195 -12.87 -11.70 7.55
N MET A 196 -13.54 -10.56 7.74
CA MET A 196 -13.93 -10.07 9.06
C MET A 196 -14.96 -10.99 9.74
N LEU A 197 -16.00 -11.40 9.01
CA LEU A 197 -17.14 -12.16 9.53
C LEU A 197 -17.00 -13.68 9.34
N GLY A 198 -16.02 -14.15 8.58
CA GLY A 198 -15.82 -15.56 8.31
C GLY A 198 -17.04 -16.18 7.62
N SER A 199 -17.44 -17.38 8.06
CA SER A 199 -18.58 -18.10 7.48
C SER A 199 -19.93 -17.39 7.69
N ALA A 200 -20.05 -16.51 8.69
CA ALA A 200 -21.27 -15.74 8.92
C ALA A 200 -21.56 -14.71 7.82
N PHE A 201 -20.57 -14.35 7.01
CA PHE A 201 -20.74 -13.37 5.93
C PHE A 201 -21.82 -13.80 4.93
N THR A 202 -21.85 -15.07 4.53
CA THR A 202 -22.82 -15.60 3.57
C THR A 202 -24.25 -15.48 4.10
N GLU A 203 -24.46 -15.74 5.38
CA GLU A 203 -25.77 -15.58 6.03
C GLU A 203 -26.15 -14.10 6.14
N CYS A 204 -25.20 -13.24 6.53
CA CYS A 204 -25.41 -11.79 6.58
C CYS A 204 -25.81 -11.22 5.21
N GLN A 205 -25.20 -11.69 4.12
CA GLN A 205 -25.50 -11.28 2.75
C GLN A 205 -26.94 -11.61 2.30
N GLN A 206 -27.62 -12.57 2.94
CA GLN A 206 -29.03 -12.85 2.66
C GLN A 206 -29.96 -11.77 3.24
N SER A 207 -29.50 -11.02 4.25
CA SER A 207 -30.25 -9.91 4.83
C SER A 207 -30.29 -8.70 3.89
N ALA A 208 -31.51 -8.23 3.59
CA ALA A 208 -31.71 -6.99 2.86
C ALA A 208 -31.16 -5.77 3.62
N GLU A 209 -31.20 -5.80 4.96
CA GLU A 209 -30.65 -4.74 5.80
C GLU A 209 -29.13 -4.65 5.66
N PHE A 210 -28.43 -5.79 5.78
CA PHE A 210 -26.98 -5.83 5.66
C PHE A 210 -26.50 -5.38 4.29
N ARG A 211 -27.11 -5.89 3.21
CA ARG A 211 -26.79 -5.46 1.84
C ARG A 211 -26.99 -3.96 1.65
N ARG A 212 -28.06 -3.39 2.20
CA ARG A 212 -28.30 -1.94 2.16
C ARG A 212 -27.21 -1.17 2.90
N LEU A 213 -26.76 -1.63 4.06
CA LEU A 213 -25.67 -1.00 4.80
C LEU A 213 -24.35 -1.02 4.00
N VAL A 214 -23.99 -2.17 3.43
CA VAL A 214 -22.76 -2.33 2.61
C VAL A 214 -22.81 -1.47 1.36
N GLN A 215 -23.96 -1.40 0.69
CA GLN A 215 -24.16 -0.55 -0.50
C GLN A 215 -24.05 0.94 -0.14
N GLN A 216 -24.71 1.38 0.93
CA GLN A 216 -24.62 2.76 1.41
C GLN A 216 -23.20 3.13 1.82
N PHE A 217 -22.51 2.22 2.51
CA PHE A 217 -21.10 2.39 2.88
C PHE A 217 -20.23 2.58 1.64
N SER A 218 -20.32 1.66 0.67
CA SER A 218 -19.52 1.67 -0.55
C SER A 218 -19.71 2.96 -1.37
N ALA A 219 -20.93 3.51 -1.38
CA ALA A 219 -21.23 4.77 -2.04
C ALA A 219 -20.61 6.00 -1.35
N VAL A 220 -20.50 6.01 -0.01
CA VAL A 220 -20.02 7.17 0.75
C VAL A 220 -18.52 7.15 1.01
N VAL A 221 -17.88 5.98 1.11
CA VAL A 221 -16.47 5.90 1.50
C VAL A 221 -15.54 6.49 0.44
N TYR A 222 -15.90 6.40 -0.83
CA TYR A 222 -15.17 7.07 -1.93
C TYR A 222 -15.08 8.59 -1.72
N ASP A 223 -16.17 9.21 -1.25
CA ASP A 223 -16.20 10.66 -1.00
C ASP A 223 -15.22 11.08 0.09
N ILE A 224 -14.88 10.21 1.05
CA ILE A 224 -13.90 10.55 2.08
C ILE A 224 -12.52 10.76 1.46
N PHE A 225 -12.09 9.86 0.57
CA PHE A 225 -10.77 9.97 -0.07
C PHE A 225 -10.74 11.17 -1.03
N ARG A 226 -11.82 11.42 -1.77
CA ARG A 226 -11.96 12.63 -2.60
C ARG A 226 -11.83 13.90 -1.78
N CYS A 227 -12.63 14.06 -0.71
CA CYS A 227 -12.58 15.24 0.15
C CYS A 227 -11.21 15.40 0.83
N SER A 228 -10.60 14.28 1.26
CA SER A 228 -9.25 14.28 1.85
C SER A 228 -8.20 14.81 0.86
N SER A 229 -8.28 14.42 -0.41
CA SER A 229 -7.38 14.86 -1.47
C SER A 229 -7.55 16.36 -1.76
N GLU A 230 -8.80 16.85 -1.84
CA GLU A 230 -9.10 18.27 -2.05
C GLU A 230 -8.58 19.17 -0.91
N LEU A 231 -8.49 18.63 0.31
CA LEU A 231 -7.97 19.33 1.49
C LEU A 231 -6.45 19.23 1.65
N MET A 232 -5.74 18.41 0.86
CA MET A 232 -4.32 18.10 1.06
C MET A 232 -3.40 19.33 1.12
N ASN A 233 -3.70 20.35 0.33
CA ASN A 233 -2.89 21.58 0.23
C ASN A 233 -3.45 22.76 1.03
N ILE A 234 -4.52 22.56 1.81
CA ILE A 234 -5.18 23.62 2.58
C ILE A 234 -4.99 23.29 4.07
N PRO A 235 -4.36 24.17 4.87
CA PRO A 235 -4.24 23.91 6.29
C PRO A 235 -5.63 23.75 6.93
N PRO A 236 -5.85 22.68 7.71
CA PRO A 236 -7.20 22.31 8.14
C PRO A 236 -7.85 23.36 9.04
N ALA A 237 -7.08 24.06 9.88
CA ALA A 237 -7.61 25.15 10.71
C ALA A 237 -8.16 26.33 9.87
N ILE A 238 -7.58 26.57 8.70
CA ILE A 238 -8.07 27.61 7.77
C ILE A 238 -9.29 27.09 7.01
N ALA A 239 -9.24 25.85 6.54
CA ALA A 239 -10.36 25.20 5.86
C ALA A 239 -11.62 25.18 6.75
N ASP A 240 -11.46 24.86 8.03
CA ASP A 240 -12.50 24.86 9.06
C ASP A 240 -13.02 26.27 9.34
N ARG A 241 -12.12 27.22 9.64
CA ARG A 241 -12.52 28.59 9.98
C ARG A 241 -13.24 29.32 8.84
N LEU A 242 -12.79 29.11 7.60
CA LEU A 242 -13.43 29.67 6.41
C LEU A 242 -14.60 28.82 5.93
N ASN A 243 -14.79 27.64 6.53
CA ASN A 243 -15.83 26.68 6.20
C ASN A 243 -15.90 26.40 4.69
N VAL A 244 -14.76 26.08 4.07
CA VAL A 244 -14.69 25.84 2.62
C VAL A 244 -15.47 24.58 2.23
N GLN A 245 -15.97 24.51 0.99
CA GLN A 245 -16.80 23.39 0.53
C GLN A 245 -16.21 21.99 0.79
N PRO A 246 -14.92 21.71 0.48
CA PRO A 246 -14.32 20.41 0.78
C PRO A 246 -14.33 20.07 2.28
N TRP A 247 -14.18 21.07 3.16
CA TRP A 247 -14.24 20.88 4.61
C TRP A 247 -15.67 20.58 5.09
N GLN A 248 -16.67 21.32 4.59
CA GLN A 248 -18.08 21.04 4.88
C GLN A 248 -18.47 19.62 4.50
N GLN A 249 -18.04 19.17 3.32
CA GLN A 249 -18.27 17.80 2.86
C GLN A 249 -17.55 16.79 3.74
N PHE A 250 -16.28 17.03 4.07
CA PHE A 250 -15.50 16.17 4.96
C PHE A 250 -16.17 16.02 6.34
N GLU A 251 -16.65 17.11 6.95
CA GLU A 251 -17.35 17.09 8.24
C GLU A 251 -18.69 16.35 8.20
N LYS A 252 -19.30 16.19 7.03
CA LYS A 252 -20.52 15.40 6.85
C LYS A 252 -20.23 13.92 6.56
N VAL A 253 -19.30 13.65 5.66
CA VAL A 253 -19.04 12.31 5.11
C VAL A 253 -18.30 11.43 6.11
N VAL A 254 -17.38 11.98 6.91
CA VAL A 254 -16.60 11.20 7.88
C VAL A 254 -17.50 10.58 8.97
N PRO A 255 -18.35 11.33 9.69
CA PRO A 255 -19.26 10.74 10.68
C PRO A 255 -20.21 9.70 10.07
N GLU A 256 -20.74 9.97 8.88
CA GLU A 256 -21.68 9.05 8.22
C GLU A 256 -21.01 7.74 7.84
N THR A 257 -19.78 7.79 7.35
CA THR A 257 -19.03 6.56 7.03
C THR A 257 -18.71 5.77 8.29
N ILE A 258 -18.28 6.44 9.36
CA ILE A 258 -18.01 5.78 10.65
C ILE A 258 -19.29 5.15 11.19
N ARG A 259 -20.44 5.82 11.08
CA ARG A 259 -21.75 5.30 11.48
C ARG A 259 -22.13 4.06 10.69
N LEU A 260 -21.96 4.07 9.36
CA LEU A 260 -22.26 2.92 8.50
C LEU A 260 -21.32 1.74 8.77
N ALA A 261 -20.01 1.98 8.89
CA ALA A 261 -19.05 0.93 9.26
C ALA A 261 -19.37 0.33 10.64
N THR A 262 -19.74 1.18 11.61
CA THR A 262 -20.20 0.74 12.94
C THR A 262 -21.41 -0.17 12.83
N ALA A 263 -22.44 0.25 12.08
CA ALA A 263 -23.66 -0.54 11.89
C ALA A 263 -23.39 -1.89 11.20
N ILE A 264 -22.48 -1.92 10.21
CA ILE A 264 -22.06 -3.17 9.54
C ILE A 264 -21.41 -4.12 10.55
N ILE A 265 -20.48 -3.63 11.36
CA ILE A 265 -19.80 -4.44 12.38
C ILE A 265 -20.78 -4.92 13.43
N GLU A 266 -21.66 -4.05 13.94
CA GLU A 266 -22.66 -4.41 14.95
C GLU A 266 -23.68 -5.43 14.42
N PHE A 267 -24.12 -5.29 13.17
CA PHE A 267 -24.93 -6.30 12.49
C PHE A 267 -24.18 -7.63 12.45
N GLY A 268 -22.90 -7.61 12.06
CA GLY A 268 -22.04 -8.78 12.06
C GLY A 268 -21.95 -9.45 13.43
N ILE A 269 -21.68 -8.69 14.50
CA ILE A 269 -21.60 -9.22 15.88
C ILE A 269 -22.93 -9.84 16.32
N ALA A 270 -24.05 -9.23 15.97
CA ALA A 270 -25.38 -9.72 16.35
C ALA A 270 -25.77 -11.01 15.61
N ASN A 271 -25.21 -11.25 14.43
CA ASN A 271 -25.62 -12.34 13.52
C ASN A 271 -24.51 -13.39 13.28
N ALA A 272 -23.28 -13.16 13.71
CA ALA A 272 -22.18 -14.12 13.62
C ALA A 272 -22.37 -15.26 14.64
N GLN A 273 -23.09 -16.29 14.22
CA GLN A 273 -23.24 -17.52 15.01
C GLN A 273 -21.94 -18.35 14.99
N THR A 274 -21.19 -18.28 13.89
CA THR A 274 -19.91 -18.93 13.70
C THR A 274 -18.76 -18.01 14.13
N ARG A 275 -17.69 -18.60 14.70
CA ARG A 275 -16.58 -17.87 15.33
C ARG A 275 -15.24 -18.04 14.60
N ASP A 276 -15.27 -18.01 13.28
CA ASP A 276 -14.11 -18.24 12.42
C ASP A 276 -13.61 -16.99 11.70
N GLY A 277 -14.30 -15.85 11.85
CA GLY A 277 -13.88 -14.56 11.31
C GLY A 277 -12.81 -13.86 12.15
N LEU A 278 -12.13 -12.88 11.55
CA LEU A 278 -11.17 -12.03 12.27
C LEU A 278 -11.81 -11.33 13.47
N LEU A 279 -13.07 -10.92 13.33
CA LEU A 279 -13.80 -10.19 14.37
C LEU A 279 -13.89 -11.03 15.65
N ASP A 280 -14.32 -12.28 15.55
CA ASP A 280 -14.40 -13.21 16.69
C ASP A 280 -13.05 -13.50 17.32
N LEU A 281 -12.01 -13.67 16.49
CA LEU A 281 -10.65 -13.89 16.98
C LEU A 281 -10.15 -12.69 17.79
N MET A 282 -10.54 -11.48 17.41
CA MET A 282 -10.15 -10.24 18.08
C MET A 282 -11.03 -9.90 19.29
N MET A 283 -12.30 -10.30 19.32
CA MET A 283 -13.19 -10.14 20.48
C MET A 283 -12.64 -10.74 21.77
N GLN A 284 -11.80 -11.76 21.66
CA GLN A 284 -11.17 -12.41 22.81
C GLN A 284 -9.87 -11.73 23.26
N LYS A 285 -9.32 -10.81 22.46
CA LYS A 285 -7.98 -10.22 22.66
C LYS A 285 -8.00 -8.72 22.88
N LEU A 286 -9.09 -8.04 22.49
CA LEU A 286 -9.24 -6.60 22.53
C LEU A 286 -10.54 -6.23 23.23
N ASP A 287 -10.55 -5.08 23.89
CA ASP A 287 -11.79 -4.46 24.35
C ASP A 287 -12.62 -3.96 23.16
N LYS A 288 -13.95 -3.92 23.34
CA LYS A 288 -14.90 -3.54 22.29
C LYS A 288 -14.57 -2.17 21.66
N PRO A 289 -14.27 -1.10 22.40
CA PRO A 289 -13.94 0.20 21.81
C PRO A 289 -12.71 0.17 20.90
N LEU A 290 -11.61 -0.46 21.34
CA LEU A 290 -10.39 -0.60 20.55
C LEU A 290 -10.60 -1.41 19.27
N MET A 291 -11.33 -2.52 19.39
CA MET A 291 -11.67 -3.36 18.26
C MET A 291 -12.50 -2.58 17.23
N MET A 292 -13.57 -1.91 17.66
CA MET A 292 -14.45 -1.15 16.77
C MET A 292 -13.67 -0.13 15.94
N ARG A 293 -12.83 0.70 16.57
CA ARG A 293 -12.05 1.71 15.81
C ARG A 293 -11.04 1.10 14.83
N ILE A 294 -10.48 -0.09 15.13
CA ILE A 294 -9.55 -0.77 14.21
C ILE A 294 -10.30 -1.36 13.02
N PHE A 295 -11.42 -2.05 13.24
CA PHE A 295 -12.20 -2.66 12.15
C PHE A 295 -12.89 -1.61 11.28
N ILE A 296 -13.38 -0.50 11.85
CA ILE A 296 -13.89 0.64 11.07
C ILE A 296 -12.81 1.12 10.09
N ASP A 297 -11.58 1.29 10.56
CA ASP A 297 -10.48 1.73 9.70
C ASP A 297 -10.06 0.67 8.67
N PHE A 298 -10.16 -0.63 8.97
CA PHE A 298 -9.94 -1.69 7.99
C PHE A 298 -10.95 -1.64 6.85
N ILE A 299 -12.24 -1.48 7.16
CA ILE A 299 -13.29 -1.40 6.14
C ILE A 299 -13.11 -0.12 5.29
N ILE A 300 -12.78 1.02 5.92
CA ILE A 300 -12.51 2.28 5.19
C ILE A 300 -11.30 2.14 4.25
N ALA A 301 -10.21 1.52 4.70
CA ALA A 301 -9.00 1.36 3.90
C ALA A 301 -9.14 0.37 2.73
N ALA A 302 -10.10 -0.55 2.81
CA ALA A 302 -10.30 -1.63 1.85
C ALA A 302 -10.80 -1.13 0.50
N GLY A 303 -11.69 -0.12 0.47
CA GLY A 303 -12.42 0.30 -0.72
C GLY A 303 -11.53 0.61 -1.92
N ASP A 304 -10.87 1.77 -1.91
CA ASP A 304 -10.08 2.26 -3.05
C ASP A 304 -8.89 1.35 -3.39
N THR A 305 -8.20 0.83 -2.37
CA THR A 305 -6.83 0.33 -2.57
C THR A 305 -6.78 -0.96 -3.41
N THR A 306 -7.52 -1.98 -3.00
CA THR A 306 -7.56 -3.27 -3.73
C THR A 306 -8.38 -3.13 -5.01
N ALA A 307 -9.47 -2.35 -5.00
CA ALA A 307 -10.31 -2.16 -6.18
C ALA A 307 -9.53 -1.57 -7.36
N PHE A 308 -8.85 -0.43 -7.16
CA PHE A 308 -8.08 0.20 -8.23
C PHE A 308 -6.83 -0.61 -8.63
N ALA A 309 -6.21 -1.33 -7.69
CA ALA A 309 -5.12 -2.26 -8.04
C ALA A 309 -5.62 -3.35 -9.00
N THR A 310 -6.81 -3.89 -8.76
CA THR A 310 -7.45 -4.88 -9.63
C THR A 310 -7.86 -4.27 -10.97
N VAL A 311 -8.41 -3.05 -11.00
CA VAL A 311 -8.71 -2.33 -12.25
C VAL A 311 -7.46 -2.23 -13.13
N TRP A 312 -6.33 -1.78 -12.57
CA TRP A 312 -5.08 -1.66 -13.32
C TRP A 312 -4.55 -3.02 -13.80
N ALA A 313 -4.67 -4.07 -12.97
CA ALA A 313 -4.26 -5.41 -13.37
C ALA A 313 -5.10 -5.93 -14.54
N LEU A 314 -6.42 -5.74 -14.50
CA LEU A 314 -7.32 -6.13 -15.58
C LEU A 314 -7.04 -5.33 -16.85
N TYR A 315 -6.81 -4.03 -16.74
CA TYR A 315 -6.43 -3.18 -17.87
C TYR A 315 -5.13 -3.65 -18.53
N LEU A 316 -4.09 -3.95 -17.74
CA LEU A 316 -2.81 -4.44 -18.24
C LEU A 316 -2.95 -5.80 -18.94
N LEU A 317 -3.73 -6.73 -18.37
CA LEU A 317 -4.01 -8.02 -18.98
C LEU A 317 -4.80 -7.88 -20.29
N ALA A 318 -5.87 -7.07 -20.29
CA ALA A 318 -6.70 -6.81 -21.47
C ALA A 318 -5.92 -6.15 -22.60
N SER A 319 -4.95 -5.29 -22.26
CA SER A 319 -4.07 -4.63 -23.24
C SER A 319 -2.98 -5.55 -23.79
N ASN A 320 -2.79 -6.75 -23.22
CA ASN A 320 -1.71 -7.67 -23.56
C ASN A 320 -2.24 -9.11 -23.72
N ALA A 321 -2.93 -9.39 -24.84
CA ALA A 321 -3.58 -10.69 -25.09
C ALA A 321 -2.66 -11.92 -24.91
N ASN A 322 -1.40 -11.85 -25.38
CA ASN A 322 -0.44 -12.95 -25.22
C ASN A 322 -0.09 -13.21 -23.75
N LEU A 323 0.10 -12.13 -22.97
CA LEU A 323 0.35 -12.24 -21.53
C LEU A 323 -0.87 -12.81 -20.82
N GLN A 324 -2.07 -12.31 -21.14
CA GLN A 324 -3.31 -12.82 -20.58
C GLN A 324 -3.50 -14.32 -20.83
N GLN A 325 -3.25 -14.78 -22.05
CA GLN A 325 -3.35 -16.20 -22.39
C GLN A 325 -2.30 -17.04 -21.68
N SER A 326 -1.06 -16.55 -21.57
CA SER A 326 0.00 -17.23 -20.83
C SER A 326 -0.34 -17.35 -19.34
N VAL A 327 -0.78 -16.27 -18.70
CA VAL A 327 -1.19 -16.27 -17.28
C VAL A 327 -2.36 -17.21 -17.05
N ARG A 328 -3.35 -17.21 -17.97
CA ARG A 328 -4.48 -18.14 -17.91
C ARG A 328 -4.02 -19.59 -17.97
N GLN A 329 -3.13 -19.94 -18.90
CA GLN A 329 -2.62 -21.30 -19.02
C GLN A 329 -1.86 -21.72 -17.75
N ASP A 330 -1.00 -20.85 -17.22
CA ASP A 330 -0.24 -21.13 -16.00
C ASP A 330 -1.15 -21.39 -14.79
N VAL A 331 -2.28 -20.68 -14.69
CA VAL A 331 -3.29 -20.91 -13.62
C VAL A 331 -4.02 -22.24 -13.81
N LEU A 332 -4.37 -22.61 -15.04
CA LEU A 332 -5.03 -23.88 -15.34
C LEU A 332 -4.09 -25.07 -15.06
N ASP A 333 -2.82 -24.94 -15.43
CA ASP A 333 -1.82 -26.00 -15.25
C ASP A 333 -1.40 -26.16 -13.79
N SER A 334 -1.28 -25.05 -13.05
CA SER A 334 -0.93 -25.09 -11.62
C SER A 334 -2.09 -25.58 -10.75
N ASN A 335 -3.32 -25.46 -11.23
CA ASN A 335 -4.56 -25.60 -10.47
C ASN A 335 -4.55 -24.79 -9.15
N THR A 336 -3.82 -23.67 -9.12
CA THR A 336 -3.74 -22.76 -7.97
C THR A 336 -3.54 -21.30 -8.40
N LEU A 337 -4.24 -20.39 -7.70
CA LEU A 337 -4.10 -18.95 -7.86
C LEU A 337 -2.81 -18.41 -7.25
N GLU A 338 -2.10 -19.20 -6.44
CA GLU A 338 -0.82 -18.83 -5.84
C GLU A 338 0.39 -19.03 -6.77
N CYS A 339 0.16 -19.14 -8.08
CA CYS A 339 1.22 -19.40 -9.04
C CYS A 339 2.11 -18.16 -9.27
N GLY A 340 3.30 -18.41 -9.83
CA GLY A 340 4.28 -17.35 -10.10
C GLY A 340 3.77 -16.29 -11.08
N ALA A 341 2.92 -16.69 -12.03
CA ALA A 341 2.36 -15.79 -13.03
C ALA A 341 1.45 -14.72 -12.42
N VAL A 342 0.48 -15.13 -11.59
CA VAL A 342 -0.44 -14.21 -10.89
C VAL A 342 0.34 -13.27 -9.96
N LYS A 343 1.29 -13.81 -9.18
CA LYS A 343 2.18 -13.01 -8.33
C LYS A 343 3.00 -11.99 -9.15
N GLY A 344 3.41 -12.36 -10.36
CA GLY A 344 4.10 -11.49 -11.30
C GLY A 344 3.20 -10.33 -11.78
N VAL A 345 1.97 -10.63 -12.20
CA VAL A 345 0.99 -9.62 -12.64
C VAL A 345 0.73 -8.60 -11.54
N VAL A 346 0.45 -9.03 -10.31
CA VAL A 346 0.19 -8.12 -9.19
C VAL A 346 1.39 -7.21 -8.92
N ARG A 347 2.60 -7.76 -8.89
CA ARG A 347 3.83 -6.97 -8.65
C ARG A 347 4.09 -5.95 -9.75
N GLU A 348 3.93 -6.34 -11.00
CA GLU A 348 4.18 -5.46 -12.14
C GLU A 348 3.10 -4.38 -12.26
N THR A 349 1.84 -4.73 -11.94
CA THR A 349 0.75 -3.76 -11.82
C THR A 349 1.08 -2.69 -10.79
N LEU A 350 1.50 -3.08 -9.58
CA LEU A 350 1.83 -2.12 -8.52
C LEU A 350 3.15 -1.37 -8.77
N ARG A 351 4.03 -1.89 -9.63
CA ARG A 351 5.23 -1.17 -10.09
C ARG A 351 4.85 -0.02 -11.03
N LEU A 352 3.96 -0.29 -11.99
CA LEU A 352 3.51 0.69 -13.00
C LEU A 352 2.49 1.68 -12.43
N TYR A 353 1.54 1.18 -11.65
CA TYR A 353 0.42 1.93 -11.08
C TYR A 353 0.36 1.74 -9.56
N PRO A 354 1.33 2.31 -8.81
CA PRO A 354 1.32 2.22 -7.36
C PRO A 354 0.12 2.99 -6.78
N ILE A 355 -0.72 2.30 -6.02
CA ILE A 355 -1.90 2.89 -5.35
C ILE A 355 -1.50 3.98 -4.34
N ALA A 356 -0.38 3.79 -3.67
CA ALA A 356 0.25 4.82 -2.84
C ALA A 356 1.55 5.27 -3.52
N PRO A 357 1.55 6.38 -4.28
CA PRO A 357 2.74 6.85 -4.99
C PRO A 357 3.92 7.17 -4.06
N PHE A 358 3.60 7.48 -2.80
CA PHE A 358 4.59 7.79 -1.78
C PHE A 358 4.39 6.99 -0.49
N ILE A 359 5.48 6.44 0.04
CA ILE A 359 5.52 5.90 1.41
C ILE A 359 6.39 6.81 2.28
N GLY A 360 5.84 7.29 3.39
CA GLY A 360 6.52 8.22 4.29
C GLY A 360 7.01 7.60 5.59
N ARG A 361 8.19 8.01 6.06
CA ARG A 361 8.71 7.72 7.40
C ARG A 361 9.42 8.93 7.99
N PHE A 362 9.18 9.20 9.27
CA PHE A 362 10.01 10.10 10.05
C PHE A 362 11.23 9.33 10.58
N VAL A 363 12.42 9.90 10.40
CA VAL A 363 13.65 9.31 10.94
C VAL A 363 13.79 9.65 12.44
N GLU A 364 14.12 8.65 13.25
CA GLU A 364 14.29 8.81 14.71
C GLU A 364 15.74 9.12 15.10
N HIS A 365 16.70 8.78 14.23
CA HIS A 365 18.13 8.95 14.48
C HIS A 365 18.79 9.78 13.39
N GLU A 366 19.67 10.68 13.82
CA GLU A 366 20.54 11.40 12.89
C GLU A 366 21.48 10.42 12.17
N SER A 367 21.69 10.63 10.87
CA SER A 367 22.54 9.75 10.08
C SER A 367 23.12 10.47 8.88
N VAL A 368 24.16 9.90 8.27
CA VAL A 368 24.58 10.29 6.92
C VAL A 368 23.63 9.64 5.92
N PHE A 369 23.01 10.39 5.02
CA PHE A 369 22.04 9.91 4.04
C PHE A 369 22.47 10.34 2.64
N GLY A 370 22.99 9.39 1.86
CA GLY A 370 23.76 9.70 0.66
C GLY A 370 25.03 10.46 1.03
N ALA A 371 25.20 11.66 0.48
CA ALA A 371 26.30 12.57 0.79
C ALA A 371 25.96 13.60 1.89
N TYR A 372 24.76 13.55 2.48
CA TYR A 372 24.23 14.62 3.33
C TYR A 372 24.04 14.16 4.77
N ALA A 373 24.16 15.08 5.72
CA ALA A 373 23.66 14.87 7.07
C ALA A 373 22.13 14.92 7.05
N LEU A 374 21.49 13.91 7.64
CA LEU A 374 20.03 13.82 7.81
C LEU A 374 19.70 13.97 9.29
N PRO A 375 19.14 15.11 9.71
CA PRO A 375 18.69 15.33 11.08
C PRO A 375 17.56 14.38 11.49
N LYS A 376 17.32 14.28 12.80
CA LYS A 376 16.13 13.65 13.37
C LYS A 376 14.86 14.38 12.91
N ASP A 377 13.73 13.66 12.89
CA ASP A 377 12.39 14.19 12.62
C ASP A 377 12.19 14.74 11.19
N ILE A 378 13.10 14.42 10.28
CA ILE A 378 12.91 14.64 8.86
C ILE A 378 11.96 13.59 8.29
N LEU A 379 10.97 14.06 7.52
CA LEU A 379 10.06 13.19 6.80
C LEU A 379 10.73 12.71 5.51
N THR A 380 11.09 11.45 5.42
CA THR A 380 11.52 10.84 4.16
C THR A 380 10.31 10.26 3.44
N LYS A 381 10.16 10.53 2.14
CA LYS A 381 9.09 10.02 1.28
C LYS A 381 9.70 9.25 0.11
N PHE A 382 9.37 7.98 -0.02
CA PHE A 382 9.84 7.14 -1.11
C PHE A 382 8.95 7.37 -2.32
N GLU A 383 9.51 7.78 -3.45
CA GLU A 383 8.77 7.80 -4.71
C GLU A 383 8.72 6.36 -5.26
N LEU A 384 7.52 5.79 -5.32
CA LEU A 384 7.32 4.45 -5.87
C LEU A 384 7.02 4.47 -7.37
N THR A 385 6.57 5.60 -7.90
CA THR A 385 6.38 5.83 -9.32
C THR A 385 7.75 5.97 -9.98
N LEU A 386 8.34 4.85 -10.36
CA LEU A 386 9.58 4.87 -11.13
C LEU A 386 9.21 5.30 -12.56
N ALA A 387 9.43 6.57 -12.87
CA ALA A 387 9.40 7.05 -14.26
C ALA A 387 10.33 6.14 -15.10
N GLU A 388 9.76 5.42 -16.07
CA GLU A 388 10.49 4.40 -16.79
C GLU A 388 11.59 4.99 -17.68
N ALA A 389 12.77 4.37 -17.63
CA ALA A 389 13.57 4.13 -18.84
C ALA A 389 14.61 3.01 -18.66
N ASP A 390 15.17 2.71 -17.47
CA ASP A 390 16.39 1.86 -17.49
C ASP A 390 16.77 1.03 -16.24
N GLN A 391 15.84 0.65 -15.35
CA GLN A 391 16.26 -0.03 -14.11
C GLN A 391 15.53 -1.34 -13.76
N GLN A 392 15.64 -2.34 -14.63
CA GLN A 392 15.32 -3.73 -14.27
C GLN A 392 16.23 -4.31 -13.16
N ASP A 393 17.41 -3.74 -12.92
CA ASP A 393 18.33 -4.22 -11.87
C ASP A 393 18.18 -3.50 -10.50
N ALA A 394 17.67 -2.26 -10.46
CA ALA A 394 17.50 -1.52 -9.21
C ALA A 394 16.20 -1.85 -8.45
N ILE A 395 15.27 -2.60 -9.05
CA ILE A 395 13.98 -2.95 -8.44
C ILE A 395 14.07 -4.18 -7.52
N LYS A 396 15.11 -5.01 -7.68
CA LYS A 396 15.34 -6.22 -6.85
C LYS A 396 15.31 -5.97 -5.32
N PRO A 397 15.79 -4.84 -4.78
CA PRO A 397 15.74 -4.55 -3.34
C PRO A 397 14.36 -4.09 -2.83
N ILE A 398 13.57 -3.35 -3.63
CA ILE A 398 12.24 -2.84 -3.23
C ILE A 398 11.24 -4.02 -3.20
N LEU A 399 11.29 -4.92 -4.19
CA LEU A 399 10.48 -6.15 -4.18
C LEU A 399 10.90 -7.13 -3.08
N LYS A 400 12.20 -7.16 -2.70
CA LYS A 400 12.67 -7.95 -1.53
C LYS A 400 12.18 -7.42 -0.19
N MET A 401 11.83 -6.14 -0.09
CA MET A 401 11.28 -5.56 1.13
C MET A 401 9.80 -5.91 1.36
N ILE A 402 9.06 -6.25 0.30
CA ILE A 402 7.61 -6.47 0.39
C ILE A 402 7.20 -7.95 0.39
N THR A 403 8.01 -8.90 -0.10
CA THR A 403 7.92 -10.36 0.17
C THR A 403 8.62 -11.14 -0.96
N VAL A 404 9.66 -11.94 -0.68
CA VAL A 404 9.97 -13.14 -1.50
C VAL A 404 10.84 -14.14 -0.72
N PRO A 405 10.53 -15.45 -0.72
CA PRO A 405 11.57 -16.47 -0.77
C PRO A 405 12.16 -16.51 -2.19
N SER A 406 13.34 -15.90 -2.34
CA SER A 406 14.45 -16.30 -3.23
C SER A 406 14.16 -16.90 -4.62
N ALA A 407 13.69 -16.10 -5.59
CA ALA A 407 14.22 -16.02 -6.98
C ALA A 407 13.39 -15.01 -7.83
N PRO A 408 14.02 -14.20 -8.70
CA PRO A 408 13.31 -13.37 -9.67
C PRO A 408 12.79 -14.23 -10.84
N VAL A 409 11.49 -14.15 -11.12
CA VAL A 409 10.91 -14.65 -12.38
C VAL A 409 11.28 -13.64 -13.48
N LYS A 410 12.07 -14.07 -14.47
CA LYS A 410 12.33 -13.30 -15.69
C LYS A 410 11.15 -13.51 -16.66
N LEU A 411 10.30 -12.50 -16.80
CA LEU A 411 9.37 -12.41 -17.93
C LEU A 411 10.13 -11.75 -19.09
N CYS A 412 10.41 -12.54 -20.13
CA CYS A 412 11.02 -12.04 -21.36
C CYS A 412 9.99 -12.21 -22.48
N LEU A 413 9.30 -11.13 -22.83
CA LEU A 413 8.41 -11.09 -23.98
C LEU A 413 9.28 -10.90 -25.22
N LYS A 414 9.52 -11.99 -25.97
CA LYS A 414 10.06 -11.87 -27.32
C LYS A 414 8.92 -11.48 -28.26
N PRO A 415 9.08 -10.42 -29.09
CA PRO A 415 8.23 -10.25 -30.24
C PRO A 415 8.42 -11.47 -31.14
N CYS A 416 7.32 -12.11 -31.53
CA CYS A 416 7.35 -13.14 -32.56
C CYS A 416 7.78 -12.45 -33.86
N SER A 417 9.06 -12.59 -34.24
CA SER A 417 9.50 -12.18 -35.56
C SER A 417 8.76 -13.07 -36.55
N ALA A 418 7.96 -12.43 -37.41
CA ALA A 418 7.31 -13.10 -38.52
C ALA A 418 8.34 -13.94 -39.27
N GLN A 419 8.06 -15.24 -39.42
CA GLN A 419 8.78 -16.06 -40.37
C GLN A 419 8.66 -15.42 -41.76
N PRO A 420 9.73 -15.33 -42.56
CA PRO A 420 9.59 -14.88 -43.93
C PRO A 420 8.74 -15.90 -44.69
N GLU A 421 7.71 -15.40 -45.36
CA GLU A 421 6.96 -16.11 -46.38
C GLU A 421 7.95 -16.81 -47.33
N ARG A 422 7.92 -18.14 -47.38
CA ARG A 422 8.52 -18.87 -48.50
C ARG A 422 7.61 -18.63 -49.70
N GLN A 423 7.98 -17.64 -50.51
CA GLN A 423 7.52 -17.52 -51.89
C GLN A 423 7.77 -18.85 -52.62
N ALA A 424 6.69 -19.47 -53.09
CA ALA A 424 6.75 -20.50 -54.10
C ALA A 424 7.22 -19.85 -55.40
N VAL A 425 8.48 -20.08 -55.76
CA VAL A 425 8.97 -19.82 -57.12
C VAL A 425 8.86 -21.13 -57.90
N ALA A 426 7.87 -21.17 -58.78
CA ALA A 426 7.82 -22.09 -59.90
C ALA A 426 8.48 -21.42 -61.11
N GLN A 427 9.51 -22.04 -61.68
CA GLN A 427 10.02 -21.97 -63.07
C GLN A 427 11.20 -22.96 -63.14
N MET A 428 11.07 -24.20 -63.64
CA MET A 428 10.99 -24.69 -65.03
C MET A 428 12.22 -24.35 -65.92
N GLN A 429 12.89 -25.43 -66.36
CA GLN A 429 13.78 -25.61 -67.54
C GLN A 429 15.20 -25.02 -67.41
N ASP A 430 16.30 -25.72 -67.70
CA ASP A 430 16.57 -26.88 -68.58
C ASP A 430 17.36 -28.02 -67.92
#